data_AF-A0A3B0UBT1-F1
#
_entry.id   AF-A0A3B0UBT1-F1
#
_cell.length_a   1.000
_cell.length_b   1.000
_cell.length_c   1.000
_cell.angle_alpha   90.00
_cell.angle_beta   90.00
_cell.angle_gamma   90.00
#
_symmetry.space_group_name_H-M   'P 1'
#
loop_
_entity.id
_entity.type
_entity.pdbx_description
1 polymer ?
#
loop_
_entity_poly.entity_id
_entity_poly.type
_entity_poly.pdbx_seq_one_letter_code
_entity_poly.pdbx_strand_id
1 'polypeptide(L)'
;MQPSASTILPAVFLATVIFGGAVVLAKNDTMLGRWIAIDGSGTLILEQNSIGFNEHTVCELPNEIPEGDLFSMQIECANFYLYEGEFVRAFEKTILFEARYISPDELIVTIESTDDPVLYKRSYE
;
A
#
# COMPACT_ATOMS: atom_id res chain seq x y z
N MET A 1 -9.83 59.39 -58.92
CA MET A 1 -10.51 58.35 -58.12
C MET A 1 -9.58 57.17 -58.04
N GLN A 2 -9.07 56.89 -56.85
CA GLN A 2 -7.95 55.99 -56.58
C GLN A 2 -8.45 54.94 -55.57
N PRO A 3 -8.33 53.63 -55.82
CA PRO A 3 -8.51 52.63 -54.77
C PRO A 3 -7.16 52.26 -54.16
N SER A 4 -7.12 52.31 -52.83
CA SER A 4 -6.00 52.03 -51.95
C SER A 4 -5.60 50.54 -51.96
N ALA A 5 -4.30 50.27 -51.88
CA ALA A 5 -3.71 48.95 -51.81
C ALA A 5 -3.89 48.29 -50.44
N SER A 6 -4.25 47.01 -50.45
CA SER A 6 -4.38 46.13 -49.28
C SER A 6 -3.04 45.88 -48.58
N THR A 7 -3.02 46.03 -47.26
CA THR A 7 -1.94 45.60 -46.37
C THR A 7 -2.16 44.16 -45.95
N ILE A 8 -1.19 43.28 -46.21
CA ILE A 8 -1.18 41.88 -45.76
C ILE A 8 -0.34 41.81 -44.47
N LEU A 9 -0.96 41.40 -43.36
CA LEU A 9 -0.29 41.07 -42.11
C LEU A 9 0.17 39.59 -42.13
N PRO A 10 1.43 39.26 -41.79
CA PRO A 10 1.83 37.88 -41.61
C PRO A 10 1.32 37.34 -40.27
N ALA A 11 0.70 36.17 -40.32
CA ALA A 11 0.20 35.42 -39.17
C ALA A 11 1.34 35.01 -38.23
N VAL A 12 1.20 35.36 -36.96
CA VAL A 12 2.06 34.88 -35.88
C VAL A 12 1.64 33.44 -35.55
N PHE A 13 2.49 32.47 -35.87
CA PHE A 13 2.31 31.09 -35.43
C PHE A 13 2.73 30.97 -33.96
N LEU A 14 1.76 30.83 -33.06
CA LEU A 14 1.99 30.45 -31.67
C LEU A 14 2.34 28.94 -31.62
N ALA A 15 3.61 28.63 -31.35
CA ALA A 15 4.02 27.27 -31.00
C ALA A 15 3.52 26.97 -29.58
N THR A 16 2.46 26.16 -29.48
CA THR A 16 1.96 25.68 -28.19
C THR A 16 2.85 24.52 -27.74
N VAL A 17 3.71 24.76 -26.76
CA VAL A 17 4.46 23.70 -26.07
C VAL A 17 3.45 22.92 -25.23
N ILE A 18 3.10 21.73 -25.66
CA ILE A 18 2.31 20.79 -24.87
C ILE A 18 3.23 20.33 -23.74
N PHE A 19 3.02 20.87 -22.55
CA PHE A 19 3.55 20.28 -21.32
C PHE A 19 2.93 18.89 -21.20
N GLY A 20 3.69 17.87 -21.61
CA GLY A 20 3.44 16.50 -21.23
C GLY A 20 3.60 16.41 -19.73
N GLY A 21 2.52 16.65 -19.00
CA GLY A 21 2.44 16.28 -17.59
C GLY A 21 2.66 14.79 -17.51
N ALA A 22 3.81 14.37 -16.98
CA ALA A 22 3.97 13.03 -16.48
C ALA A 22 2.83 12.84 -15.47
N VAL A 23 1.84 12.01 -15.83
CA VAL A 23 0.88 11.50 -14.86
C VAL A 23 1.72 10.68 -13.91
N VAL A 24 2.10 11.28 -12.79
CA VAL A 24 2.58 10.54 -11.64
C VAL A 24 1.40 9.70 -11.21
N LEU A 25 1.35 8.45 -11.68
CA LEU A 25 0.45 7.44 -11.16
C LEU A 25 0.81 7.31 -9.68
N ALA A 26 0.02 7.94 -8.81
CA ALA A 26 0.18 7.78 -7.39
C ALA A 26 0.04 6.30 -7.07
N LYS A 27 1.08 5.73 -6.46
CA LYS A 27 1.04 4.39 -5.88
C LYS A 27 -0.13 4.36 -4.90
N ASN A 28 -1.15 3.56 -5.18
CA ASN A 28 -2.33 3.50 -4.33
C ASN A 28 -2.01 2.59 -3.14
N ASP A 29 -1.48 3.18 -2.07
CA ASP A 29 -1.11 2.53 -0.80
C ASP A 29 -2.35 2.21 0.08
N THR A 30 -3.44 1.73 -0.54
CA THR A 30 -4.77 1.62 0.10
C THR A 30 -4.78 0.67 1.30
N MET A 31 -3.94 -0.36 1.28
CA MET A 31 -3.83 -1.32 2.38
C MET A 31 -2.83 -0.91 3.47
N LEU A 32 -1.90 0.00 3.17
CA LEU A 32 -0.85 0.36 4.13
C LEU A 32 -1.42 1.10 5.33
N GLY A 33 -0.89 0.80 6.51
CA GLY A 33 -1.28 1.42 7.77
C GLY A 33 -1.61 0.42 8.86
N ARG A 34 -2.21 0.94 9.93
CA ARG A 34 -2.59 0.19 11.12
C ARG A 34 -4.05 -0.23 11.07
N TRP A 35 -4.32 -1.45 11.49
CA TRP A 35 -5.61 -2.12 11.44
C TRP A 35 -5.88 -2.84 12.76
N ILE A 36 -7.11 -2.79 13.26
CA ILE A 36 -7.53 -3.42 14.52
C ILE A 36 -8.60 -4.46 14.22
N ALA A 37 -8.42 -5.68 14.70
CA ALA A 37 -9.38 -6.74 14.51
C ALA A 37 -10.68 -6.47 15.28
N ILE A 38 -11.84 -6.67 14.63
CA ILE A 38 -13.14 -6.39 15.26
C ILE A 38 -13.51 -7.36 16.39
N ASP A 39 -12.91 -8.55 16.38
CA ASP A 39 -13.12 -9.62 17.36
C ASP A 39 -12.18 -9.49 18.56
N GLY A 40 -11.28 -8.50 18.55
CA GLY A 40 -10.29 -8.27 19.60
C GLY A 40 -9.05 -9.16 19.49
N SER A 41 -8.86 -9.89 18.38
CA SER A 41 -7.70 -10.79 18.19
C SER A 41 -6.35 -10.07 18.07
N GLY A 42 -6.34 -8.77 17.77
CA GLY A 42 -5.13 -7.96 17.86
C GLY A 42 -5.06 -6.78 16.90
N THR A 43 -3.83 -6.30 16.71
CA THR A 43 -3.45 -5.25 15.76
C THR A 43 -2.65 -5.87 14.62
N LEU A 44 -2.95 -5.43 13.40
CA LEU A 44 -2.19 -5.68 12.20
C LEU A 44 -1.57 -4.36 11.72
N ILE A 45 -0.30 -4.39 11.35
CA ILE A 45 0.40 -3.28 10.73
C ILE A 45 0.87 -3.73 9.35
N LEU A 46 0.42 -3.05 8.30
CA LEU A 46 0.86 -3.28 6.93
C LEU A 46 1.78 -2.14 6.51
N GLU A 47 3.06 -2.44 6.35
CA GLU A 47 4.05 -1.52 5.78
C GLU A 47 4.46 -2.00 4.39
N GLN A 48 5.18 -1.16 3.65
CA GLN A 48 5.57 -1.45 2.29
C GLN A 48 6.29 -2.80 2.12
N ASN A 49 7.13 -3.17 3.10
CA ASN A 49 8.04 -4.32 3.07
C ASN A 49 7.90 -5.26 4.29
N SER A 50 6.94 -4.99 5.17
CA SER A 50 6.80 -5.75 6.42
C SER A 50 5.34 -5.87 6.81
N ILE A 51 5.03 -6.93 7.55
CA ILE A 51 3.75 -7.12 8.20
C ILE A 51 3.99 -7.35 9.69
N GLY A 52 3.38 -6.51 10.53
CA GLY A 52 3.42 -6.66 11.97
C GLY A 52 2.13 -7.30 12.49
N PHE A 53 2.27 -8.33 13.33
CA PHE A 53 1.18 -8.91 14.12
C PHE A 53 1.48 -8.70 15.60
N ASN A 54 0.50 -8.17 16.35
CA ASN A 54 0.64 -7.96 17.78
C ASN A 54 1.90 -7.12 18.12
N GLU A 55 2.38 -7.15 19.37
CA GLU A 55 3.52 -6.33 19.80
C GLU A 55 4.89 -6.94 19.47
N HIS A 56 4.95 -8.22 19.09
CA HIS A 56 6.21 -8.97 19.03
C HIS A 56 6.45 -9.75 17.74
N THR A 57 5.48 -9.87 16.83
CA THR A 57 5.64 -10.68 15.62
C THR A 57 5.79 -9.78 14.40
N VAL A 58 6.85 -10.00 13.63
CA VAL A 58 7.12 -9.29 12.38
C VAL A 58 7.38 -10.30 11.29
N CYS A 59 6.79 -10.06 10.12
CA CYS A 59 6.97 -10.86 8.92
C CYS A 59 7.62 -10.01 7.84
N GLU A 60 8.73 -10.50 7.32
CA GLU A 60 9.46 -9.86 6.24
C GLU A 60 8.84 -10.28 4.91
N LEU A 61 8.56 -9.30 4.06
CA LEU A 61 8.01 -9.57 2.76
C LEU A 61 9.14 -9.79 1.75
N PRO A 62 9.08 -10.84 0.91
CA PRO A 62 10.08 -11.07 -0.12
C PRO A 62 10.04 -10.00 -1.22
N ASN A 63 8.90 -9.33 -1.38
CA ASN A 63 8.67 -8.22 -2.29
C ASN A 63 7.71 -7.24 -1.62
N GLU A 64 7.62 -6.02 -2.15
CA GLU A 64 6.65 -5.03 -1.69
C GLU A 64 5.21 -5.55 -1.71
N ILE A 65 4.36 -5.04 -0.81
CA ILE A 65 2.91 -5.27 -0.89
C ILE A 65 2.42 -4.86 -2.29
N PRO A 66 1.82 -5.78 -3.06
CA PRO A 66 1.37 -5.48 -4.41
C PRO A 66 0.17 -4.54 -4.38
N GLU A 67 0.03 -3.73 -5.42
CA GLU A 67 -1.14 -2.88 -5.61
C GLU A 67 -2.38 -3.73 -5.93
N GLY A 68 -3.53 -3.32 -5.40
CA GLY A 68 -4.83 -3.93 -5.69
C GLY A 68 -5.65 -4.22 -4.45
N ASP A 69 -6.80 -4.87 -4.65
CA ASP A 69 -7.77 -5.14 -3.58
C ASP A 69 -7.58 -6.52 -2.93
N LEU A 70 -6.69 -7.36 -3.46
CA LEU A 70 -6.42 -8.69 -2.95
C LEU A 70 -4.94 -9.03 -3.17
N PHE A 71 -4.29 -9.50 -2.11
CA PHE A 71 -3.00 -10.17 -2.26
C PHE A 71 -2.89 -11.37 -1.34
N SER A 72 -2.15 -12.37 -1.83
CA SER A 72 -1.91 -13.62 -1.12
C SER A 72 -0.46 -14.04 -1.35
N MET A 73 0.27 -14.32 -0.27
CA MET A 73 1.70 -14.64 -0.34
C MET A 73 2.16 -15.49 0.84
N GLN A 74 3.18 -16.31 0.61
CA GLN A 74 3.91 -16.96 1.68
C GLN A 74 4.95 -16.00 2.25
N ILE A 75 4.92 -15.78 3.56
CA ILE A 75 5.79 -14.82 4.27
C ILE A 75 6.46 -15.49 5.46
N GLU A 76 7.69 -15.09 5.75
CA GLU A 76 8.46 -15.57 6.90
C GLU A 76 8.28 -14.61 8.06
N CYS A 77 7.77 -15.16 9.16
CA CYS A 77 7.50 -14.44 10.39
C CYS A 77 8.47 -14.87 11.48
N ALA A 78 8.84 -13.94 12.35
CA ALA A 78 9.58 -14.22 13.56
C ALA A 78 9.08 -13.35 14.71
N ASN A 79 9.28 -13.84 15.92
CA ASN A 79 9.05 -13.07 17.13
C ASN A 79 10.33 -12.40 17.60
N PHE A 80 10.21 -11.15 18.06
CA PHE A 80 11.30 -10.36 18.59
C PHE A 80 11.10 -10.10 20.08
N TYR A 81 12.12 -10.44 20.88
CA TYR A 81 12.11 -10.28 22.33
C TYR A 81 13.31 -9.47 22.78
N LEU A 82 13.15 -8.70 23.87
CA LEU A 82 14.28 -8.09 24.56
C LEU A 82 14.80 -9.07 25.62
N TYR A 83 16.02 -9.56 25.45
CA TYR A 83 16.68 -10.45 26.40
C TYR A 83 18.07 -9.88 26.74
N GLU A 84 18.31 -9.64 28.04
CA GLU A 84 19.59 -9.07 28.53
C GLU A 84 20.03 -7.77 27.84
N GLY A 85 19.06 -6.98 27.34
CA GLY A 85 19.32 -5.70 26.65
C GLY A 85 19.54 -5.83 25.14
N GLU A 86 19.45 -7.04 24.58
CA GLU A 86 19.57 -7.31 23.15
C GLU A 86 18.22 -7.76 22.56
N PHE A 87 17.97 -7.43 21.30
CA PHE A 87 16.82 -7.95 20.56
C PHE A 87 17.16 -9.34 20.01
N VAL A 88 16.39 -10.34 20.43
CA VAL A 88 16.52 -11.73 20.01
C VAL A 88 15.38 -12.08 19.07
N ARG A 89 15.72 -12.59 17.88
CA ARG A 89 14.80 -13.17 16.90
C ARG A 89 14.58 -14.65 17.23
N ALA A 90 13.33 -15.09 17.37
CA ALA A 90 12.97 -16.46 17.71
C ALA A 90 11.63 -16.89 17.11
N PHE A 91 11.30 -18.18 17.21
CA PHE A 91 10.03 -18.78 16.75
C PHE A 91 9.68 -18.47 15.29
N GLU A 92 10.62 -18.75 14.39
CA GLU A 92 10.45 -18.52 12.96
C GLU A 92 9.40 -19.46 12.36
N LYS A 93 8.50 -18.92 11.54
CA LYS A 93 7.44 -19.68 10.87
C LYS A 93 7.13 -19.05 9.52
N THR A 94 6.95 -19.89 8.50
CA THR A 94 6.36 -19.48 7.22
C THR A 94 4.84 -19.63 7.29
N ILE A 95 4.09 -18.58 6.93
CA ILE A 95 2.62 -18.58 6.86
C ILE A 95 2.15 -18.20 5.46
N LEU A 96 0.94 -18.62 5.08
CA LEU A 96 0.24 -18.06 3.93
C LEU A 96 -0.60 -16.87 4.41
N PHE A 97 -0.26 -15.66 3.99
CA PHE A 97 -1.01 -14.46 4.32
C PHE A 97 -1.89 -14.05 3.15
N GLU A 98 -3.18 -13.85 3.39
CA GLU A 98 -4.09 -13.22 2.43
C GLU A 98 -4.72 -11.98 3.05
N ALA A 99 -4.73 -10.87 2.31
CA ALA A 99 -5.44 -9.66 2.68
C ALA A 99 -6.32 -9.19 1.52
N ARG A 100 -7.56 -8.87 1.85
CA ARG A 100 -8.58 -8.36 0.94
C ARG A 100 -9.09 -7.02 1.41
N TYR A 101 -8.85 -5.99 0.63
CA TYR A 101 -9.37 -4.64 0.85
C TYR A 101 -10.85 -4.60 0.48
N ILE A 102 -11.66 -4.11 1.42
CA ILE A 102 -13.11 -4.02 1.25
C ILE A 102 -13.54 -2.57 1.08
N SER A 103 -12.98 -1.68 1.91
CA SER A 103 -13.24 -0.25 1.89
C SER A 103 -12.10 0.50 2.58
N PRO A 104 -12.04 1.85 2.52
CA PRO A 104 -11.00 2.63 3.21
C PRO A 104 -10.84 2.30 4.69
N ASP A 105 -11.91 1.82 5.32
CA ASP A 105 -11.94 1.50 6.75
C ASP A 105 -11.96 -0.01 7.04
N GLU A 106 -12.00 -0.89 6.03
CA GLU A 106 -12.19 -2.33 6.22
C GLU A 106 -11.23 -3.20 5.40
N LEU A 107 -10.65 -4.18 6.08
CA LEU A 107 -9.75 -5.18 5.52
C LEU A 107 -10.13 -6.56 6.06
N ILE A 108 -10.24 -7.57 5.20
CA ILE A 108 -10.38 -8.96 5.63
C ILE A 108 -9.02 -9.64 5.48
N VAL A 109 -8.61 -10.36 6.51
CA VAL A 109 -7.30 -11.03 6.55
C VAL A 109 -7.46 -12.49 6.95
N THR A 110 -6.71 -13.35 6.27
CA THR A 110 -6.64 -14.78 6.56
C THR A 110 -5.16 -15.16 6.74
N ILE A 111 -4.84 -15.78 7.88
CA ILE A 111 -3.48 -16.21 8.22
C ILE A 111 -3.50 -17.74 8.18
N GLU A 112 -3.00 -18.31 7.09
CA GLU A 112 -3.18 -19.71 6.66
C GLU A 112 -4.57 -20.03 6.11
N SER A 113 -4.62 -20.80 5.03
CA SER A 113 -5.87 -21.08 4.30
C SER A 113 -6.91 -21.88 5.09
N THR A 114 -6.54 -22.39 6.26
CA THR A 114 -7.41 -23.16 7.15
C THR A 114 -8.07 -22.30 8.23
N ASP A 115 -7.62 -21.07 8.41
CA ASP A 115 -8.10 -20.20 9.47
C ASP A 115 -9.33 -19.41 9.03
N ASP A 116 -10.20 -19.09 9.99
CA ASP A 116 -11.37 -18.25 9.72
C ASP A 116 -10.89 -16.82 9.38
N PRO A 117 -11.41 -16.20 8.29
CA PRO A 117 -11.05 -14.82 7.96
C PRO A 117 -11.46 -13.86 9.07
N VAL A 118 -10.56 -12.95 9.42
CA VAL A 118 -10.79 -11.91 10.44
C VAL A 118 -11.02 -10.57 9.76
N LEU A 119 -12.09 -9.87 10.17
CA LEU A 119 -12.33 -8.50 9.73
C LEU A 119 -11.55 -7.51 10.61
N TYR A 120 -10.87 -6.58 9.96
CA TYR A 120 -10.13 -5.50 10.58
C TYR A 120 -10.73 -4.15 10.20
N LYS A 121 -10.63 -3.20 11.13
CA LYS A 121 -10.98 -1.79 10.98
C LYS A 121 -9.72 -0.93 10.97
N ARG A 122 -9.70 0.10 10.12
CA ARG A 122 -8.56 1.03 10.08
C ARG A 122 -8.42 1.80 11.39
N SER A 123 -7.17 1.96 11.84
CA SER A 123 -6.79 2.77 13.01
C SER A 123 -6.08 4.03 12.55
N TYR A 124 -6.50 5.18 13.09
CA TYR A 124 -5.94 6.50 12.79
C TYR A 124 -5.19 7.12 13.97
N GLU A 125 -5.03 6.36 15.06
CA GLU A 125 -4.24 6.73 16.23
C GLU A 125 -2.73 6.77 15.95
#